data_AF-A0A837GB09-F1
#
_entry.id   AF-A0A837GB09-F1
#
_cell.length_a   1.000
_cell.length_b   1.000
_cell.length_c   1.000
_cell.angle_alpha   90.00
_cell.angle_beta   90.00
_cell.angle_gamma   90.00
#
_symmetry.space_group_name_H-M   'P 1'
#
loop_
_entity.id
_entity.type
_entity.pdbx_description
1 polymer ?
#
loop_
_entity_poly.entity_id
_entity_poly.type
_entity_poly.pdbx_seq_one_letter_code
_entity_poly.pdbx_strand_id
1 'polypeptide(L)'
;MRKHVRLAFVIFSSAVLSACANLSAGNLFSHYSAQNNEVYQAVKTGQYHKAEEALPEEVAGDILDNFEKGRVYLLNQQYEDSKSAFEASDNAVRVQQDKATISVTETAASVGALAVNDNLDIYKPADYELGFLHLYLGLNYLKKNSLEGALIEMRRANQVQEQARKDRERELESAQNDMQAQGLSPNLGSVLSNYPDAGKTLQAVQNGYLLYLSALLYEADNALNDAYVDYRRALAVMPDNAQVIDGAKRVAKRLGMNEDLVQLEKRYGKASFLDSEKARVIVLEEQGVVDALQGWRQTLPLYDSRGNGALYTIALPYYPKQVSQSFSPMQLNGQKLQSDLLTDVNLMAQRDLSERMPTIIIRQALRVWAKDELRKSAAKDDELGNAILNIWNTLTEQPDTRSWLTLPGEIRSSSAVVEPGTQTIVVGEQQHQFDVEAGRSAIVWISRQGGNATIWHKQLGKIR
;
A
#
# COMPACT_ATOMS: atom_id res chain seq x y z
N MET A 1 -10.41 50.58 -36.26
CA MET A 1 -10.06 49.15 -36.24
C MET A 1 -8.97 48.78 -35.21
N ARG A 2 -7.77 49.38 -35.20
CA ARG A 2 -6.66 48.95 -34.31
C ARG A 2 -6.94 49.00 -32.79
N LYS A 3 -7.74 49.95 -32.29
CA LYS A 3 -8.11 50.02 -30.86
C LYS A 3 -9.06 48.89 -30.43
N HIS A 4 -10.05 48.55 -31.25
CA HIS A 4 -11.00 47.47 -30.96
C HIS A 4 -10.34 46.09 -31.01
N VAL A 5 -9.36 45.89 -31.90
CA VAL A 5 -8.55 44.65 -31.95
C VAL A 5 -7.67 44.49 -30.71
N ARG A 6 -7.03 45.57 -30.23
CA ARG A 6 -6.26 45.52 -28.98
C ARG A 6 -7.15 45.27 -27.76
N LEU A 7 -8.32 45.90 -27.70
CA LEU A 7 -9.26 45.70 -26.61
C LEU A 7 -9.81 44.26 -26.61
N ALA A 8 -10.15 43.71 -27.78
CA ALA A 8 -10.58 42.33 -27.92
C ALA A 8 -9.48 41.33 -27.52
N PHE A 9 -8.22 41.60 -27.89
CA PHE A 9 -7.08 40.79 -27.48
C PHE A 9 -6.86 40.83 -25.97
N VAL A 10 -6.91 42.00 -25.33
CA VAL A 10 -6.79 42.13 -23.87
C VAL A 10 -7.92 41.40 -23.16
N ILE A 11 -9.18 41.57 -23.60
CA ILE A 11 -10.34 40.89 -22.99
C ILE A 11 -10.22 39.37 -23.16
N PHE A 12 -9.80 38.90 -24.34
CA PHE A 12 -9.60 37.48 -24.60
C PHE A 12 -8.45 36.90 -23.76
N SER A 13 -7.31 37.59 -23.67
CA SER A 13 -6.19 37.18 -22.82
C SER A 13 -6.57 37.17 -21.34
N SER A 14 -7.31 38.18 -20.86
CA SER A 14 -7.81 38.21 -19.47
C SER A 14 -8.83 37.10 -19.20
N ALA A 15 -9.69 36.77 -20.17
CA ALA A 15 -10.65 35.66 -20.06
C ALA A 15 -9.93 34.30 -20.07
N VAL A 16 -8.90 34.11 -20.89
CA VAL A 16 -8.07 32.90 -20.90
C VAL A 16 -7.27 32.76 -19.61
N LEU A 17 -6.65 33.84 -19.11
CA LEU A 17 -5.94 33.85 -17.83
C LEU A 17 -6.87 33.58 -16.64
N SER A 18 -8.11 34.09 -16.67
CA SER A 18 -9.12 33.83 -15.63
C SER A 18 -9.71 32.43 -15.72
N ALA A 19 -9.87 31.89 -16.93
CA ALA A 19 -10.28 30.50 -17.15
C ALA A 19 -9.20 29.51 -16.68
N CYS A 20 -7.91 29.84 -16.85
CA CYS A 20 -6.79 29.10 -16.29
C CYS A 20 -6.65 29.26 -14.77
N ALA A 21 -7.21 30.31 -14.17
CA ALA A 21 -7.22 30.48 -12.71
C ALA A 21 -8.32 29.64 -12.02
N ASN A 22 -9.44 29.39 -12.71
CA ASN A 22 -10.52 28.51 -12.24
C ASN A 22 -10.25 27.01 -12.51
N LEU A 23 -9.40 26.68 -13.48
CA LEU A 23 -8.63 25.42 -13.48
C LEU A 23 -7.60 25.55 -12.38
N SER A 24 -8.00 25.33 -11.13
CA SER A 24 -7.15 25.56 -9.97
C SER A 24 -5.76 24.96 -10.23
N ALA A 25 -4.75 25.81 -10.34
CA ALA A 25 -3.34 25.41 -10.27
C ALA A 25 -3.08 24.54 -9.02
N GLY A 26 -3.96 24.59 -8.01
CA GLY A 26 -4.04 23.62 -6.92
C GLY A 26 -4.13 22.16 -7.37
N ASN A 27 -4.99 21.79 -8.34
CA ASN A 27 -5.13 20.39 -8.78
C ASN A 27 -4.05 19.98 -9.80
N LEU A 28 -3.62 20.87 -10.69
CA LEU A 28 -2.56 20.56 -11.66
C LEU A 28 -1.20 20.37 -10.98
N PHE A 29 -1.01 20.95 -9.78
CA PHE A 29 0.24 20.88 -9.02
C PHE A 29 0.13 20.25 -7.63
N SER A 30 -0.99 19.56 -7.33
CA SER A 30 -1.15 18.80 -6.10
C SER A 30 -0.68 17.37 -6.31
N HIS A 31 0.05 16.85 -5.34
CA HIS A 31 0.46 15.45 -5.29
C HIS A 31 -0.73 14.53 -4.91
N TYR A 32 -0.67 13.26 -5.31
CA TYR A 32 -1.75 12.26 -5.18
C TYR A 32 -2.45 12.24 -3.81
N SER A 33 -1.69 12.22 -2.71
CA SER A 33 -2.28 12.12 -1.36
C SER A 33 -3.15 13.31 -0.98
N ALA A 34 -2.88 14.52 -1.50
CA ALA A 34 -3.77 15.66 -1.31
C ALA A 34 -4.98 15.64 -2.24
N GLN A 35 -4.84 15.15 -3.48
CA GLN A 35 -5.97 15.00 -4.40
C GLN A 35 -7.01 14.00 -3.86
N ASN A 36 -6.54 12.91 -3.25
CA ASN A 36 -7.38 11.87 -2.67
C ASN A 36 -7.65 12.03 -1.16
N ASN A 37 -7.37 13.20 -0.59
CA ASN A 37 -7.56 13.41 0.84
C ASN A 37 -9.03 13.28 1.26
N GLU A 38 -9.99 13.62 0.40
CA GLU A 38 -11.41 13.43 0.74
C GLU A 38 -11.79 11.96 0.92
N VAL A 39 -11.42 11.09 -0.04
CA VAL A 39 -11.59 9.63 0.05
C VAL A 39 -10.88 9.11 1.30
N TYR A 40 -9.63 9.51 1.52
CA TYR A 40 -8.84 9.09 2.67
C TYR A 40 -9.52 9.43 4.01
N GLN A 41 -9.99 10.67 4.19
CA GLN A 41 -10.66 11.09 5.43
C GLN A 41 -12.02 10.40 5.60
N ALA A 42 -12.77 10.21 4.51
CA ALA A 42 -14.05 9.51 4.54
C ALA A 42 -13.87 8.06 5.00
N VAL A 43 -12.88 7.32 4.45
CA VAL A 43 -12.56 5.96 4.91
C VAL A 43 -12.05 5.99 6.36
N LYS A 44 -11.09 6.85 6.69
CA LYS A 44 -10.51 6.96 8.05
C LYS A 44 -11.55 7.19 9.15
N THR A 45 -12.65 7.84 8.82
CA THR A 45 -13.77 8.15 9.74
C THR A 45 -14.94 7.17 9.65
N GLY A 46 -14.85 6.14 8.80
CA GLY A 46 -15.89 5.10 8.65
C GLY A 46 -17.08 5.51 7.77
N GLN A 47 -16.94 6.57 6.98
CA GLN A 47 -17.98 7.12 6.09
C GLN A 47 -17.87 6.50 4.68
N TYR A 48 -18.10 5.19 4.57
CA TYR A 48 -17.82 4.43 3.33
C TYR A 48 -18.63 4.91 2.12
N HIS A 49 -19.90 5.26 2.29
CA HIS A 49 -20.71 5.79 1.18
C HIS A 49 -20.19 7.14 0.69
N LYS A 50 -19.76 8.02 1.61
CA LYS A 50 -19.12 9.28 1.23
C LYS A 50 -17.78 9.04 0.52
N ALA A 51 -17.02 8.03 0.97
CA ALA A 51 -15.79 7.65 0.29
C ALA A 51 -16.04 7.19 -1.15
N GLU A 52 -17.12 6.44 -1.38
CA GLU A 52 -17.56 6.01 -2.71
C GLU A 52 -17.95 7.20 -3.60
N GLU A 53 -18.76 8.14 -3.09
CA GLU A 53 -19.14 9.36 -3.81
C GLU A 53 -17.93 10.24 -4.16
N ALA A 54 -16.87 10.19 -3.33
CA ALA A 54 -15.65 10.96 -3.52
C ALA A 54 -14.58 10.25 -4.37
N LEU A 55 -14.82 9.00 -4.81
CA LEU A 55 -13.86 8.27 -5.65
C LEU A 55 -13.61 9.05 -6.95
N PRO A 56 -12.35 9.33 -7.31
CA PRO A 56 -12.05 9.99 -8.56
C PRO A 56 -12.34 9.08 -9.76
N GLU A 57 -12.69 9.67 -10.91
CA GLU A 57 -12.84 8.91 -12.15
C GLU A 57 -11.50 8.31 -12.60
N GLU A 58 -10.44 9.13 -12.70
CA GLU A 58 -9.07 8.72 -13.05
C GLU A 58 -8.04 9.73 -12.52
N VAL A 59 -7.16 9.32 -11.60
CA VAL A 59 -6.16 10.20 -10.94
C VAL A 59 -4.75 9.58 -10.93
N ALA A 60 -4.63 8.27 -10.71
CA ALA A 60 -3.35 7.57 -10.69
C ALA A 60 -3.27 6.38 -11.67
N GLY A 61 -4.26 6.26 -12.55
CA GLY A 61 -4.33 5.25 -13.60
C GLY A 61 -4.91 3.93 -13.13
N ASP A 62 -5.05 2.99 -14.06
CA ASP A 62 -5.81 1.75 -13.91
C ASP A 62 -5.43 0.88 -12.72
N ILE A 63 -4.20 0.96 -12.20
CA ILE A 63 -3.76 0.14 -11.07
C ILE A 63 -4.25 0.76 -9.76
N LEU A 64 -3.73 1.93 -9.40
CA LEU A 64 -3.98 2.52 -8.09
C LEU A 64 -5.43 2.97 -7.94
N ASP A 65 -6.05 3.52 -8.99
CA ASP A 65 -7.45 3.94 -8.90
C ASP A 65 -8.37 2.74 -8.63
N ASN A 66 -8.05 1.56 -9.20
CA ASN A 66 -8.82 0.34 -8.94
C ASN A 66 -8.48 -0.33 -7.59
N PHE A 67 -7.26 -0.16 -7.06
CA PHE A 67 -6.95 -0.50 -5.67
C PHE A 67 -7.87 0.26 -4.70
N GLU A 68 -7.99 1.58 -4.86
CA GLU A 68 -8.85 2.41 -4.02
C GLU A 68 -10.34 2.05 -4.20
N LYS A 69 -10.82 1.99 -5.45
CA LYS A 69 -12.21 1.61 -5.78
C LYS A 69 -12.56 0.25 -5.16
N GLY A 70 -11.72 -0.76 -5.41
CA GLY A 70 -11.94 -2.12 -4.92
C GLY A 70 -12.08 -2.17 -3.39
N ARG A 71 -11.27 -1.39 -2.66
CA ARG A 71 -11.35 -1.34 -1.21
C ARG A 71 -12.56 -0.56 -0.71
N VAL A 72 -12.87 0.58 -1.29
CA VAL A 72 -14.05 1.38 -0.91
C VAL A 72 -15.33 0.57 -1.13
N TYR A 73 -15.46 -0.11 -2.27
CA TYR A 73 -16.57 -1.02 -2.54
C TYR A 73 -16.62 -2.19 -1.55
N LEU A 74 -15.48 -2.77 -1.18
CA LEU A 74 -15.42 -3.84 -0.17
C LEU A 74 -15.96 -3.36 1.19
N LEU A 75 -15.51 -2.18 1.63
CA LEU A 75 -15.96 -1.56 2.87
C LEU A 75 -17.45 -1.22 2.81
N ASN A 76 -17.95 -0.76 1.65
CA ASN A 76 -19.37 -0.52 1.42
C ASN A 76 -20.20 -1.78 1.12
N GLN A 77 -19.61 -2.97 1.29
CA GLN A 77 -20.26 -4.28 1.10
C GLN A 77 -20.75 -4.55 -0.34
N GLN A 78 -20.21 -3.82 -1.32
CA GLN A 78 -20.42 -4.03 -2.76
C GLN A 78 -19.36 -5.03 -3.27
N TYR A 79 -19.51 -6.30 -2.90
CA TYR A 79 -18.48 -7.32 -3.12
C TYR A 79 -18.23 -7.64 -4.61
N GLU A 80 -19.25 -7.54 -5.46
CA GLU A 80 -19.08 -7.74 -6.91
C GLU A 80 -18.24 -6.63 -7.53
N ASP A 81 -18.60 -5.37 -7.26
CA ASP A 81 -17.88 -4.20 -7.76
C ASP A 81 -16.45 -4.16 -7.19
N SER A 82 -16.29 -4.53 -5.92
CA SER A 82 -14.99 -4.71 -5.27
C SER A 82 -14.11 -5.69 -6.03
N LYS A 83 -14.64 -6.89 -6.30
CA LYS A 83 -13.91 -7.93 -7.05
C LYS A 83 -13.55 -7.44 -8.46
N SER A 84 -14.51 -6.84 -9.18
CA SER A 84 -14.27 -6.35 -10.54
C SER A 84 -13.20 -5.27 -10.61
N ALA A 85 -13.18 -4.31 -9.67
CA ALA A 85 -12.13 -3.31 -9.58
C ALA A 85 -10.77 -3.96 -9.32
N PHE A 86 -10.66 -4.86 -8.33
CA PHE A 86 -9.41 -5.55 -8.06
C PHE A 86 -8.91 -6.40 -9.24
N GLU A 87 -9.80 -7.08 -9.97
CA GLU A 87 -9.42 -7.83 -11.18
C GLU A 87 -8.93 -6.91 -12.30
N ALA A 88 -9.55 -5.73 -12.46
CA ALA A 88 -9.08 -4.72 -13.41
C ALA A 88 -7.66 -4.24 -13.04
N SER A 89 -7.41 -3.99 -11.77
CA SER A 89 -6.07 -3.62 -11.29
C SER A 89 -5.05 -4.75 -11.50
N ASP A 90 -5.40 -5.99 -11.17
CA ASP A 90 -4.51 -7.16 -11.35
C ASP A 90 -4.14 -7.36 -12.82
N ASN A 91 -5.11 -7.17 -13.73
CA ASN A 91 -4.84 -7.20 -15.16
C ASN A 91 -3.90 -6.06 -15.59
N ALA A 92 -4.11 -4.83 -15.08
CA ALA A 92 -3.23 -3.71 -15.38
C ALA A 92 -1.80 -3.92 -14.87
N VAL A 93 -1.63 -4.51 -13.67
CA VAL A 93 -0.31 -4.93 -13.14
C VAL A 93 0.36 -5.93 -14.07
N ARG A 94 -0.35 -6.97 -14.51
CA ARG A 94 0.19 -7.96 -15.45
C ARG A 94 0.64 -7.33 -16.76
N VAL A 95 -0.19 -6.47 -17.36
CA VAL A 95 0.16 -5.75 -18.59
C VAL A 95 1.41 -4.89 -18.39
N GLN A 96 1.56 -4.24 -17.24
CA GLN A 96 2.75 -3.46 -16.93
C GLN A 96 4.01 -4.34 -16.79
N GLN A 97 3.91 -5.46 -16.07
CA GLN A 97 5.03 -6.40 -15.86
C GLN A 97 5.47 -7.10 -17.17
N ASP A 98 4.51 -7.46 -18.03
CA ASP A 98 4.80 -8.07 -19.33
C ASP A 98 5.54 -7.09 -20.25
N LYS A 99 5.14 -5.81 -20.26
CA LYS A 99 5.84 -4.74 -20.99
C LYS A 99 7.27 -4.54 -20.48
N ALA A 100 7.47 -4.54 -19.16
CA ALA A 100 8.80 -4.39 -18.55
C ALA A 100 9.74 -5.57 -18.89
N THR A 101 9.20 -6.77 -19.07
CA THR A 101 9.99 -7.95 -19.46
C THR A 101 10.47 -7.89 -20.91
N ILE A 102 9.69 -7.27 -21.80
CA ILE A 102 9.99 -7.16 -23.24
C ILE A 102 10.85 -5.93 -23.55
N SER A 103 10.69 -4.84 -22.78
CA SER A 103 11.45 -3.60 -22.95
C SER A 103 12.84 -3.68 -22.29
N VAL A 104 13.76 -4.41 -22.93
CA VAL A 104 15.18 -4.47 -22.55
C VAL A 104 15.96 -3.26 -23.08
N THR A 105 15.31 -2.33 -23.79
CA THR A 105 15.99 -1.31 -24.62
C THR A 105 15.48 0.13 -24.50
N GLU A 106 14.47 0.43 -23.68
CA GLU A 106 14.07 1.83 -23.48
C GLU A 106 15.07 2.54 -22.56
N THR A 107 16.01 3.23 -23.21
CA THR A 107 16.98 4.09 -22.53
C THR A 107 16.26 5.32 -21.98
N ALA A 108 15.84 5.28 -20.72
CA ALA A 108 15.22 6.41 -20.01
C ALA A 108 16.18 7.59 -19.76
N ALA A 109 17.46 7.46 -20.13
CA ALA A 109 18.53 8.41 -19.83
C ALA A 109 18.61 9.63 -20.76
N SER A 110 17.60 9.91 -21.59
CA SER A 110 17.62 11.16 -22.39
C SER A 110 17.41 12.37 -21.47
N VAL A 111 18.17 13.45 -21.72
CA VAL A 111 18.12 14.69 -20.91
C VAL A 111 16.70 15.26 -20.81
N GLY A 112 15.89 15.12 -21.87
CA GLY A 112 14.49 15.54 -21.88
C GLY A 112 13.59 14.68 -20.98
N ALA A 113 13.74 13.36 -20.99
CA ALA A 113 12.94 12.44 -20.17
C ALA A 113 13.23 12.61 -18.67
N LEU A 114 14.50 12.76 -18.29
CA LEU A 114 14.91 12.96 -16.89
C LEU A 114 14.41 14.29 -16.30
N ALA A 115 14.19 15.30 -17.15
CA ALA A 115 13.72 16.61 -16.72
C ALA A 115 12.21 16.67 -16.41
N VAL A 116 11.45 15.63 -16.78
CA VAL A 116 10.01 15.50 -16.50
C VAL A 116 9.80 14.95 -15.08
N ASN A 117 8.68 15.32 -14.45
CA ASN A 117 8.31 14.94 -13.08
C ASN A 117 7.87 13.46 -12.98
N ASP A 118 8.26 12.75 -11.93
CA ASP A 118 7.92 11.33 -11.67
C ASP A 118 6.41 11.06 -11.59
N ASN A 119 5.60 12.05 -11.24
CA ASN A 119 4.14 11.94 -11.26
C ASN A 119 3.59 11.69 -12.66
N LEU A 120 4.38 11.93 -13.72
CA LEU A 120 4.01 11.65 -15.11
C LEU A 120 4.42 10.24 -15.56
N ASP A 121 5.18 9.50 -14.74
CA ASP A 121 5.45 8.08 -14.96
C ASP A 121 4.27 7.21 -14.53
N ILE A 122 4.21 5.99 -15.05
CA ILE A 122 3.19 5.01 -14.67
C ILE A 122 3.42 4.58 -13.21
N TYR A 123 2.36 4.57 -12.41
CA TYR A 123 2.40 4.07 -11.03
C TYR A 123 2.93 2.63 -10.98
N LYS A 124 3.86 2.36 -10.06
CA LYS A 124 4.39 1.03 -9.78
C LYS A 124 4.00 0.63 -8.35
N PRO A 125 3.15 -0.40 -8.18
CA PRO A 125 2.76 -0.87 -6.85
C PRO A 125 3.93 -1.31 -6.00
N ALA A 126 3.84 -1.07 -4.71
CA ALA A 126 4.74 -1.70 -3.76
C ALA A 126 4.44 -3.21 -3.64
N ASP A 127 5.42 -4.00 -3.22
CA ASP A 127 5.25 -5.45 -3.06
C ASP A 127 4.17 -5.79 -2.01
N TYR A 128 4.13 -5.06 -0.89
CA TYR A 128 3.11 -5.27 0.13
C TYR A 128 1.69 -4.95 -0.37
N GLU A 129 1.53 -3.93 -1.22
CA GLU A 129 0.25 -3.57 -1.84
C GLU A 129 -0.25 -4.67 -2.77
N LEU A 130 0.64 -5.27 -3.56
CA LEU A 130 0.31 -6.44 -4.39
C LEU A 130 -0.10 -7.65 -3.54
N GLY A 131 0.53 -7.84 -2.39
CA GLY A 131 0.08 -8.83 -1.40
C GLY A 131 -1.35 -8.56 -0.92
N PHE A 132 -1.68 -7.30 -0.64
CA PHE A 132 -3.03 -6.89 -0.26
C PHE A 132 -4.05 -7.00 -1.39
N LEU A 133 -3.68 -6.72 -2.64
CA LEU A 133 -4.55 -6.92 -3.81
C LEU A 133 -5.09 -8.35 -3.86
N HIS A 134 -4.17 -9.33 -3.82
CA HIS A 134 -4.56 -10.74 -3.84
C HIS A 134 -5.22 -11.19 -2.54
N LEU A 135 -4.88 -10.57 -1.40
CA LEU A 135 -5.61 -10.79 -0.16
C LEU A 135 -7.09 -10.40 -0.32
N TYR A 136 -7.39 -9.21 -0.83
CA TYR A 136 -8.78 -8.77 -0.99
C TYR A 136 -9.53 -9.49 -2.11
N LEU A 137 -8.86 -9.89 -3.20
CA LEU A 137 -9.43 -10.83 -4.17
C LEU A 137 -9.80 -12.15 -3.49
N GLY A 138 -8.90 -12.69 -2.66
CA GLY A 138 -9.13 -13.88 -1.87
C GLY A 138 -10.30 -13.75 -0.89
N LEU A 139 -10.43 -12.60 -0.21
CA LEU A 139 -11.58 -12.32 0.66
C LEU A 139 -12.90 -12.22 -0.13
N ASN A 140 -12.88 -11.65 -1.33
CA ASN A 140 -14.06 -11.63 -2.22
C ASN A 140 -14.47 -13.05 -2.66
N TYR A 141 -13.52 -13.91 -3.03
CA TYR A 141 -13.80 -15.33 -3.29
C TYR A 141 -14.34 -16.05 -2.06
N LEU A 142 -13.72 -15.85 -0.90
CA LEU A 142 -14.16 -16.42 0.35
C LEU A 142 -15.58 -15.96 0.73
N LYS A 143 -15.91 -14.69 0.50
CA LYS A 143 -17.25 -14.14 0.70
C LYS A 143 -18.29 -14.83 -0.18
N LYS A 144 -17.92 -15.27 -1.38
CA LYS A 144 -18.75 -16.11 -2.28
C LYS A 144 -18.73 -17.61 -1.98
N ASN A 145 -18.11 -18.02 -0.87
CA ASN A 145 -17.85 -19.42 -0.52
C ASN A 145 -16.88 -20.16 -1.46
N SER A 146 -16.14 -19.48 -2.33
CA SER A 146 -15.14 -20.13 -3.19
C SER A 146 -13.80 -20.27 -2.46
N LEU A 147 -13.53 -21.47 -1.92
CA LEU A 147 -12.26 -21.76 -1.26
C LEU A 147 -11.12 -21.86 -2.27
N GLU A 148 -11.37 -22.53 -3.40
CA GLU A 148 -10.40 -22.72 -4.47
C GLU A 148 -9.93 -21.37 -5.04
N GLY A 149 -10.88 -20.47 -5.36
CA GLY A 149 -10.56 -19.12 -5.82
C GLY A 149 -9.72 -18.36 -4.80
N ALA A 150 -10.06 -18.44 -3.52
CA ALA A 150 -9.28 -17.79 -2.47
C ALA A 150 -7.85 -18.33 -2.37
N LEU A 151 -7.67 -19.66 -2.45
CA LEU A 151 -6.35 -20.30 -2.42
C LEU A 151 -5.50 -20.00 -3.66
N ILE A 152 -6.12 -19.82 -4.83
CA ILE A 152 -5.41 -19.36 -6.03
C ILE A 152 -4.81 -17.98 -5.76
N GLU A 153 -5.59 -17.05 -5.20
CA GLU A 153 -5.10 -15.71 -4.91
C GLU A 153 -4.00 -15.70 -3.82
N MET A 154 -4.11 -16.54 -2.78
CA MET A 154 -3.02 -16.69 -1.78
C MET A 154 -1.69 -17.13 -2.43
N ARG A 155 -1.75 -18.02 -3.44
CA ARG A 155 -0.56 -18.44 -4.19
C ARG A 155 -0.02 -17.32 -5.06
N ARG A 156 -0.90 -16.59 -5.76
CA ARG A 156 -0.52 -15.47 -6.63
C ARG A 156 0.15 -14.35 -5.85
N ALA A 157 -0.32 -14.04 -4.64
CA ALA A 157 0.25 -13.03 -3.77
C ALA A 157 1.78 -13.20 -3.59
N ASN A 158 2.25 -14.41 -3.30
CA ASN A 158 3.69 -14.68 -3.16
C ASN A 158 4.45 -14.46 -4.48
N GLN A 159 3.86 -14.86 -5.61
CA GLN A 159 4.51 -14.75 -6.93
C GLN A 159 4.72 -13.29 -7.34
N VAL A 160 3.70 -12.46 -7.20
CA VAL A 160 3.78 -11.04 -7.59
C VAL A 160 4.70 -10.24 -6.67
N GLN A 161 4.77 -10.61 -5.38
CA GLN A 161 5.68 -9.98 -4.42
C GLN A 161 7.15 -10.26 -4.75
N GLU A 162 7.48 -11.52 -5.05
CA GLU A 162 8.84 -11.89 -5.44
C GLU A 162 9.25 -11.24 -6.76
N GLN A 163 8.32 -11.12 -7.71
CA GLN A 163 8.58 -10.43 -8.98
C GLN A 163 8.83 -8.93 -8.77
N ALA A 164 7.97 -8.24 -8.00
CA ALA A 164 8.13 -6.83 -7.70
C ALA A 164 9.45 -6.52 -6.96
N ARG A 165 9.90 -7.43 -6.08
CA ARG A 165 11.21 -7.31 -5.43
C ARG A 165 12.36 -7.33 -6.44
N LYS A 166 12.36 -8.29 -7.37
CA LYS A 166 13.37 -8.39 -8.43
C LYS A 166 13.38 -7.16 -9.33
N ASP A 167 12.20 -6.63 -9.67
CA ASP A 167 12.09 -5.45 -10.52
C ASP A 167 12.67 -4.21 -9.82
N ARG A 168 12.43 -4.06 -8.52
CA ARG A 168 13.03 -2.99 -7.71
C ARG A 168 14.55 -3.08 -7.64
N GLU A 169 15.10 -4.28 -7.49
CA GLU A 169 16.55 -4.52 -7.51
C GLU A 169 17.16 -4.10 -8.86
N ARG A 170 16.52 -4.48 -9.97
CA ARG A 170 16.93 -4.06 -11.33
C ARG A 170 16.85 -2.56 -11.54
N GLU A 171 15.80 -1.91 -11.01
CA GLU A 171 15.66 -0.45 -11.09
C GLU A 171 16.77 0.28 -10.36
N LEU A 172 17.18 -0.22 -9.19
CA LEU A 172 18.32 0.32 -8.46
C LEU A 172 19.62 0.19 -9.27
N GLU A 173 19.87 -0.98 -9.84
CA GLU A 173 21.05 -1.22 -10.69
C GLU A 173 21.05 -0.30 -11.92
N SER A 174 19.91 -0.17 -12.61
CA SER A 174 19.75 0.74 -13.75
C SER A 174 20.02 2.19 -13.37
N ALA A 175 19.44 2.67 -12.27
CA ALA A 175 19.65 4.04 -11.81
C ALA A 175 21.12 4.30 -11.46
N GLN A 176 21.81 3.33 -10.85
CA GLN A 176 23.24 3.41 -10.56
C GLN A 176 24.08 3.48 -11.84
N ASN A 177 23.76 2.67 -12.85
CA ASN A 177 24.45 2.68 -14.14
C ASN A 177 24.26 4.02 -14.86
N ASP A 178 23.04 4.55 -14.89
CA ASP A 178 22.74 5.85 -15.50
C ASP A 178 23.51 6.99 -14.82
N MET A 179 23.56 6.98 -13.48
CA MET A 179 24.33 7.95 -12.70
C MET A 179 25.83 7.89 -13.01
N GLN A 180 26.41 6.68 -13.11
CA GLN A 180 27.81 6.49 -13.47
C GLN A 180 28.10 6.95 -14.90
N ALA A 181 27.20 6.67 -15.84
CA ALA A 181 27.34 7.08 -17.24
C ALA A 181 27.39 8.60 -17.41
N GLN A 182 26.72 9.36 -16.53
CA GLN A 182 26.78 10.83 -16.50
C GLN A 182 27.94 11.40 -15.68
N GLY A 183 28.86 10.55 -15.18
CA GLY A 183 30.01 10.98 -14.38
C GLY A 183 29.63 11.54 -13.00
N LEU A 184 28.42 11.24 -12.52
CA LEU A 184 27.95 11.65 -11.20
C LEU A 184 28.42 10.64 -10.16
N SER A 185 28.85 11.13 -8.99
CA SER A 185 29.16 10.28 -7.85
C SER A 185 28.01 10.29 -6.84
N PRO A 186 27.74 9.15 -6.17
CA PRO A 186 26.74 9.09 -5.11
C PRO A 186 27.23 9.86 -3.88
N ASN A 187 27.03 11.18 -3.85
CA ASN A 187 27.21 11.98 -2.64
C ASN A 187 25.85 12.21 -1.96
N LEU A 188 25.28 11.14 -1.40
CA LEU A 188 23.96 11.16 -0.76
C LEU A 188 23.96 11.92 0.59
N GLY A 189 25.13 12.18 1.17
CA GLY A 189 25.26 12.72 2.53
C GLY A 189 24.72 14.13 2.70
N SER A 190 24.89 15.02 1.71
CA SER A 190 24.38 16.39 1.78
C SER A 190 22.85 16.45 1.64
N VAL A 191 22.27 15.62 0.76
CA VAL A 191 20.81 15.56 0.51
C VAL A 191 20.07 14.92 1.69
N LEU A 192 20.63 13.85 2.27
CA LEU A 192 19.99 13.12 3.37
C LEU A 192 20.05 13.86 4.72
N SER A 193 20.95 14.84 4.88
CA SER A 193 21.17 15.52 6.17
C SER A 193 19.92 16.19 6.77
N ASN A 194 18.96 16.58 5.94
CA ASN A 194 17.69 17.21 6.35
C ASN A 194 16.45 16.34 6.08
N TYR A 195 16.63 15.09 5.63
CA TYR A 195 15.53 14.18 5.31
C TYR A 195 14.93 13.56 6.60
N PRO A 196 13.59 13.60 6.81
CA PRO A 196 12.95 13.20 8.07
C PRO A 196 13.24 11.78 8.58
N ASP A 197 13.65 10.85 7.72
CA ASP A 197 13.93 9.44 8.06
C ASP A 197 15.35 8.98 7.69
N ALA A 198 16.32 9.88 7.64
CA ALA A 198 17.71 9.51 7.38
C ALA A 198 18.27 8.58 8.48
N GLY A 199 18.68 7.37 8.09
CA GLY A 199 19.49 6.48 8.93
C GLY A 199 18.78 5.34 9.67
N LYS A 200 17.51 5.03 9.36
CA LYS A 200 16.82 3.86 9.96
C LYS A 200 16.87 2.65 9.03
N THR A 201 17.66 1.64 9.38
CA THR A 201 17.49 0.29 8.80
C THR A 201 16.31 -0.38 9.48
N LEU A 202 15.16 -0.42 8.81
CA LEU A 202 13.99 -1.15 9.29
C LEU A 202 14.21 -2.66 9.16
N GLN A 203 13.65 -3.47 10.07
CA GLN A 203 13.72 -4.94 9.97
C GLN A 203 12.97 -5.43 8.72
N ALA A 204 13.23 -6.66 8.28
CA ALA A 204 12.41 -7.27 7.24
C ALA A 204 10.98 -7.46 7.76
N VAL A 205 10.00 -6.83 7.11
CA VAL A 205 8.59 -6.90 7.48
C VAL A 205 7.88 -7.72 6.41
N GLN A 206 7.17 -8.77 6.82
CA GLN A 206 6.33 -9.57 5.93
C GLN A 206 4.87 -9.48 6.36
N ASN A 207 3.96 -9.77 5.43
CA ASN A 207 2.53 -9.70 5.67
C ASN A 207 2.06 -10.93 6.49
N GLY A 208 2.11 -10.83 7.81
CA GLY A 208 1.64 -11.89 8.73
C GLY A 208 0.16 -12.22 8.54
N TYR A 209 -0.64 -11.23 8.12
CA TYR A 209 -2.06 -11.41 7.82
C TYR A 209 -2.28 -12.32 6.61
N LEU A 210 -1.59 -12.06 5.50
CA LEU A 210 -1.62 -12.92 4.31
C LEU A 210 -1.18 -14.36 4.63
N LEU A 211 -0.07 -14.52 5.36
CA LEU A 211 0.46 -15.84 5.74
C LEU A 211 -0.51 -16.62 6.64
N TYR A 212 -1.07 -15.96 7.66
CA TYR A 212 -1.99 -16.61 8.58
C TYR A 212 -3.33 -16.95 7.92
N LEU A 213 -3.88 -16.04 7.08
CA LEU A 213 -5.08 -16.32 6.30
C LEU A 213 -4.86 -17.48 5.34
N SER A 214 -3.75 -17.49 4.59
CA SER A 214 -3.37 -18.59 3.71
C SER A 214 -3.30 -19.93 4.46
N ALA A 215 -2.64 -19.96 5.62
CA ALA A 215 -2.55 -21.15 6.46
C ALA A 215 -3.94 -21.65 6.93
N LEU A 216 -4.84 -20.75 7.33
CA LEU A 216 -6.21 -21.10 7.71
C LEU A 216 -7.00 -21.69 6.53
N LEU A 217 -6.84 -21.14 5.33
CA LEU A 217 -7.54 -21.62 4.13
C LEU A 217 -7.03 -22.98 3.69
N TYR A 218 -5.71 -23.21 3.67
CA TYR A 218 -5.16 -24.54 3.39
C TYR A 218 -5.56 -25.56 4.45
N GLU A 219 -5.61 -25.15 5.73
CA GLU A 219 -6.10 -26.02 6.80
C GLU A 219 -7.57 -26.41 6.59
N ALA A 220 -8.40 -25.46 6.14
CA ALA A 220 -9.81 -25.69 5.82
C ALA A 220 -10.00 -26.60 4.59
N ASP A 221 -9.07 -26.55 3.64
CA ASP A 221 -9.00 -27.43 2.46
C ASP A 221 -8.40 -28.82 2.78
N ASN A 222 -7.96 -29.03 4.02
CA ASN A 222 -7.24 -30.24 4.47
C ASN A 222 -5.86 -30.44 3.78
N ALA A 223 -5.32 -29.40 3.14
CA ALA A 223 -3.97 -29.33 2.60
C ALA A 223 -2.95 -29.03 3.73
N LEU A 224 -2.81 -29.99 4.67
CA LEU A 224 -2.13 -29.74 5.94
C LEU A 224 -0.63 -29.45 5.82
N ASN A 225 0.06 -29.99 4.81
CA ASN A 225 1.47 -29.68 4.58
C ASN A 225 1.66 -28.21 4.19
N ASP A 226 0.85 -27.70 3.24
CA ASP A 226 0.88 -26.31 2.81
C ASP A 226 0.46 -25.37 3.95
N ALA A 227 -0.58 -25.74 4.70
CA ALA A 227 -0.98 -25.02 5.90
C ALA A 227 0.16 -24.90 6.92
N TYR A 228 0.90 -26.00 7.16
CA TYR A 228 2.01 -25.99 8.11
C TYR A 228 3.18 -25.12 7.64
N VAL A 229 3.49 -25.12 6.33
CA VAL A 229 4.49 -24.24 5.74
C VAL A 229 4.13 -22.77 6.02
N ASP A 230 2.89 -22.37 5.74
CA ASP A 230 2.47 -20.99 5.95
C ASP A 230 2.33 -20.62 7.43
N TYR A 231 1.91 -21.54 8.31
CA TYR A 231 1.95 -21.31 9.77
C TYR A 231 3.38 -21.10 10.28
N ARG A 232 4.36 -21.86 9.77
CA ARG A 232 5.77 -21.67 10.13
C ARG A 232 6.31 -20.33 9.65
N ARG A 233 5.93 -19.90 8.44
CA ARG A 233 6.28 -18.57 7.91
C ARG A 233 5.63 -17.48 8.76
N ALA A 234 4.35 -17.61 9.10
CA ALA A 234 3.66 -16.69 9.99
C ALA A 234 4.34 -16.62 11.37
N LEU A 235 4.75 -17.76 11.95
CA LEU A 235 5.50 -17.79 13.22
C LEU A 235 6.87 -17.10 13.16
N ALA A 236 7.54 -17.13 12.00
CA ALA A 236 8.83 -16.46 11.84
C ALA A 236 8.67 -14.93 11.91
N VAL A 237 7.51 -14.42 11.49
CA VAL A 237 7.21 -12.98 11.43
C VAL A 237 6.49 -12.51 12.71
N MET A 238 5.57 -13.33 13.22
CA MET A 238 4.72 -13.03 14.38
C MET A 238 4.87 -14.13 15.46
N PRO A 239 6.06 -14.25 16.08
CA PRO A 239 6.38 -15.36 16.99
C PRO A 239 5.56 -15.37 18.28
N ASP A 240 4.99 -14.22 18.66
CA ASP A 240 4.24 -14.04 19.91
C ASP A 240 2.72 -14.01 19.69
N ASN A 241 2.24 -14.18 18.46
CA ASN A 241 0.81 -14.18 18.15
C ASN A 241 0.16 -15.51 18.54
N ALA A 242 -0.80 -15.48 19.47
CA ALA A 242 -1.39 -16.69 20.03
C ALA A 242 -2.13 -17.54 18.99
N GLN A 243 -2.77 -16.91 18.01
CA GLN A 243 -3.54 -17.62 16.98
C GLN A 243 -2.65 -18.35 15.98
N VAL A 244 -1.53 -17.73 15.60
CA VAL A 244 -0.51 -18.34 14.75
C VAL A 244 0.16 -19.52 15.46
N ILE A 245 0.52 -19.35 16.74
CA ILE A 245 1.07 -20.42 17.59
C ILE A 245 0.11 -21.61 17.71
N ASP A 246 -1.18 -21.35 17.99
CA ASP A 246 -2.19 -22.41 18.11
C ASP A 246 -2.40 -23.14 16.78
N GLY A 247 -2.42 -22.41 15.66
CA GLY A 247 -2.45 -22.95 14.31
C GLY A 247 -1.33 -23.94 14.03
N ALA A 248 -0.09 -23.51 14.25
CA ALA A 248 1.10 -24.33 14.04
C ALA A 248 1.08 -25.61 14.89
N LYS A 249 0.78 -25.50 16.20
CA LYS A 249 0.69 -26.67 17.10
C LYS A 249 -0.40 -27.65 16.65
N ARG A 250 -1.57 -27.13 16.28
CA ARG A 250 -2.71 -27.94 15.83
C ARG A 250 -2.41 -28.69 14.55
N VAL A 251 -1.84 -28.03 13.54
CA VAL A 251 -1.50 -28.68 12.27
C VAL A 251 -0.34 -29.67 12.43
N ALA A 252 0.70 -29.33 13.20
CA ALA A 252 1.79 -30.27 13.52
C ALA A 252 1.26 -31.56 14.16
N LYS A 253 0.30 -31.44 15.09
CA LYS A 253 -0.36 -32.61 15.69
C LYS A 253 -1.14 -33.44 14.66
N ARG A 254 -1.92 -32.79 13.79
CA ARG A 254 -2.73 -33.47 12.75
C ARG A 254 -1.86 -34.18 11.71
N LEU A 255 -0.68 -33.65 11.42
CA LEU A 255 0.33 -34.27 10.54
C LEU A 255 1.14 -35.39 11.21
N GLY A 256 1.02 -35.58 12.53
CA GLY A 256 1.83 -36.55 13.27
C GLY A 256 3.29 -36.13 13.47
N MET A 257 3.60 -34.83 13.34
CA MET A 257 4.96 -34.27 13.51
C MET A 257 5.29 -34.12 15.00
N ASN A 258 5.49 -35.25 15.69
CA ASN A 258 5.63 -35.29 17.15
C ASN A 258 6.85 -34.50 17.66
N GLU A 259 7.97 -34.55 16.94
CA GLU A 259 9.21 -33.83 17.33
C GLU A 259 9.01 -32.32 17.24
N ASP A 260 8.44 -31.83 16.13
CA ASP A 260 8.11 -30.42 15.95
C ASP A 260 7.10 -29.94 16.99
N LEU A 261 6.07 -30.74 17.28
CA LEU A 261 5.10 -30.40 18.32
C LEU A 261 5.77 -30.28 19.69
N VAL A 262 6.69 -31.18 20.04
CA VAL A 262 7.45 -31.09 21.30
C VAL A 262 8.28 -29.81 21.35
N GLN A 263 8.91 -29.41 20.24
CA GLN A 263 9.67 -28.15 20.18
C GLN A 263 8.76 -26.93 20.33
N LEU A 264 7.61 -26.92 19.64
CA LEU A 264 6.61 -25.85 19.75
C LEU A 264 6.05 -25.76 21.17
N GLU A 265 5.73 -26.89 21.81
CA GLU A 265 5.23 -26.91 23.19
C GLU A 265 6.28 -26.49 24.21
N LYS A 266 7.54 -26.82 23.98
CA LYS A 266 8.65 -26.37 24.82
C LYS A 266 8.81 -24.84 24.76
N ARG A 267 8.59 -24.23 23.60
CA ARG A 267 8.74 -22.79 23.40
C ARG A 267 7.50 -22.00 23.80
N TYR A 268 6.31 -22.48 23.44
CA TYR A 268 5.05 -21.72 23.52
C TYR A 268 4.02 -22.33 24.48
N GLY A 269 4.42 -23.31 25.29
CA GLY A 269 3.54 -24.02 26.20
C GLY A 269 2.68 -25.08 25.52
N LYS A 270 2.03 -25.90 26.35
CA LYS A 270 1.24 -27.06 25.93
C LYS A 270 0.18 -26.72 24.89
N ALA A 271 -0.06 -27.63 23.94
CA ALA A 271 -1.14 -27.46 22.99
C ALA A 271 -2.50 -27.70 23.66
N SER A 272 -3.48 -26.87 23.33
CA SER A 272 -4.89 -27.09 23.68
C SER A 272 -5.63 -27.37 22.38
N PHE A 273 -6.33 -28.49 22.31
CA PHE A 273 -7.06 -28.90 21.11
C PHE A 273 -8.55 -28.67 21.30
N LEU A 274 -9.24 -28.33 20.21
CA LEU A 274 -10.68 -28.12 20.23
C LEU A 274 -11.40 -29.42 20.57
N ASP A 275 -12.22 -29.39 21.61
CA ASP A 275 -13.15 -30.48 21.97
C ASP A 275 -14.21 -30.64 20.88
N SER A 276 -14.60 -31.89 20.55
CA SER A 276 -15.60 -32.18 19.52
C SER A 276 -16.97 -31.59 19.82
N GLU A 277 -17.30 -31.37 21.10
CA GLU A 277 -18.56 -30.75 21.54
C GLU A 277 -18.50 -29.22 21.57
N LYS A 278 -17.34 -28.62 21.26
CA LYS A 278 -17.14 -27.16 21.24
C LYS A 278 -16.95 -26.65 19.83
N ALA A 279 -17.10 -25.34 19.69
CA ALA A 279 -16.83 -24.61 18.46
C ALA A 279 -15.69 -23.61 18.69
N ARG A 280 -15.07 -23.14 17.62
CA ARG A 280 -14.06 -22.08 17.67
C ARG A 280 -14.46 -20.90 16.80
N VAL A 281 -14.32 -19.70 17.32
CA VAL A 281 -14.40 -18.45 16.56
C VAL A 281 -12.98 -17.89 16.43
N ILE A 282 -12.57 -17.61 15.20
CA ILE A 282 -11.33 -16.93 14.86
C ILE A 282 -11.72 -15.58 14.27
N VAL A 283 -11.16 -14.50 14.78
CA VAL A 283 -11.46 -13.14 14.32
C VAL A 283 -10.21 -12.56 13.68
N LEU A 284 -10.36 -12.05 12.46
CA LEU A 284 -9.36 -11.22 11.78
C LEU A 284 -9.92 -9.81 11.71
N GLU A 285 -9.23 -8.88 12.36
CA GLU A 285 -9.68 -7.51 12.55
C GLU A 285 -8.68 -6.54 11.93
N GLU A 286 -9.12 -5.84 10.89
CA GLU A 286 -8.41 -4.70 10.30
C GLU A 286 -8.81 -3.41 11.01
N GLN A 287 -7.83 -2.57 11.36
CA GLN A 287 -8.04 -1.37 12.15
C GLN A 287 -7.48 -0.13 11.46
N GLY A 288 -8.30 0.92 11.39
CA GLY A 288 -7.91 2.23 10.88
C GLY A 288 -7.54 2.19 9.41
N VAL A 289 -6.72 3.15 9.01
CA VAL A 289 -6.15 3.27 7.67
C VAL A 289 -4.65 3.50 7.75
N VAL A 290 -3.92 3.08 6.72
CA VAL A 290 -2.49 3.35 6.58
C VAL A 290 -2.22 4.85 6.50
N ASP A 291 -1.05 5.28 6.92
CA ASP A 291 -0.62 6.66 6.82
C ASP A 291 -0.47 7.06 5.34
N ALA A 292 -1.00 8.23 4.99
CA ALA A 292 -0.83 8.76 3.64
C ALA A 292 0.61 9.23 3.43
N LEU A 293 1.23 8.81 2.33
CA LEU A 293 2.55 9.27 1.93
C LEU A 293 2.53 10.79 1.64
N GLN A 294 3.49 11.53 2.20
CA GLN A 294 3.55 12.99 2.06
C GLN A 294 4.80 13.44 1.33
N GLY A 295 4.75 14.68 0.86
CA GLY A 295 5.85 15.31 0.16
C GLY A 295 6.72 16.19 1.05
N TRP A 296 8.03 15.93 1.07
CA TRP A 296 9.03 16.83 1.61
C TRP A 296 9.75 17.55 0.46
N ARG A 297 10.04 18.85 0.62
CA ARG A 297 10.73 19.66 -0.38
C ARG A 297 11.87 20.45 0.26
N GLN A 298 13.00 20.52 -0.42
CA GLN A 298 14.13 21.35 -0.03
C GLN A 298 14.75 22.03 -1.25
N THR A 299 14.92 23.36 -1.16
CA THR A 299 15.64 24.14 -2.18
C THR A 299 17.13 24.20 -1.85
N LEU A 300 17.97 23.82 -2.81
CA LEU A 300 19.43 23.82 -2.72
C LEU A 300 20.02 24.84 -3.70
N PRO A 301 20.95 25.71 -3.24
CA PRO A 301 21.75 26.53 -4.14
C PRO A 301 22.90 25.71 -4.73
N LEU A 302 22.93 25.57 -6.06
CA LEU A 302 24.05 24.95 -6.79
C LEU A 302 24.80 26.00 -7.58
N TYR A 303 26.13 25.96 -7.55
CA TYR A 303 27.01 26.94 -8.22
C TYR A 303 27.84 26.26 -9.29
N ASP A 304 27.96 26.89 -10.46
CA ASP A 304 28.90 26.46 -11.49
C ASP A 304 30.36 26.83 -11.14
N SER A 305 31.32 26.35 -11.93
CA SER A 305 32.76 26.64 -11.75
C SER A 305 33.12 28.12 -11.90
N ARG A 306 32.20 28.96 -12.38
CA ARG A 306 32.35 30.41 -12.54
C ARG A 306 31.66 31.20 -11.41
N GLY A 307 31.07 30.52 -10.42
CA GLY A 307 30.37 31.14 -9.30
C GLY A 307 28.93 31.56 -9.60
N ASN A 308 28.38 31.19 -10.76
CA ASN A 308 26.98 31.47 -11.09
C ASN A 308 26.08 30.44 -10.38
N GLY A 309 25.26 30.91 -9.46
CA GLY A 309 24.32 30.09 -8.71
C GLY A 309 22.99 29.88 -9.42
N ALA A 310 22.36 28.73 -9.20
CA ALA A 310 20.95 28.49 -9.46
C ALA A 310 20.31 27.73 -8.30
N LEU A 311 19.01 27.94 -8.13
CA LEU A 311 18.22 27.26 -7.10
C LEU A 311 17.55 26.04 -7.71
N TYR A 312 17.75 24.88 -7.08
CA TYR A 312 17.10 23.63 -7.45
C TYR A 312 16.29 23.11 -6.29
N THR A 313 15.04 22.73 -6.53
CA THR A 313 14.21 22.08 -5.51
C THR A 313 14.34 20.57 -5.64
N ILE A 314 14.60 19.91 -4.53
CA ILE A 314 14.51 18.45 -4.37
C ILE A 314 13.16 18.17 -3.72
N ALA A 315 12.44 17.18 -4.25
CA ALA A 315 11.22 16.68 -3.64
C ALA A 315 11.38 15.19 -3.32
N LEU A 316 11.15 14.80 -2.07
CA LEU A 316 11.23 13.40 -1.63
C LEU A 316 9.96 13.01 -0.87
N PRO A 317 9.46 11.78 -1.07
CA PRO A 317 8.36 11.26 -0.26
C PRO A 317 8.81 10.91 1.16
N TYR A 318 7.92 11.04 2.13
CA TYR A 318 8.13 10.61 3.52
C TYR A 318 6.80 10.28 4.21
N TYR A 319 6.84 9.45 5.26
CA TYR A 319 5.68 9.23 6.13
C TYR A 319 5.75 10.16 7.34
N PRO A 320 4.74 11.00 7.59
CA PRO A 320 4.71 11.82 8.79
C PRO A 320 4.47 10.95 10.03
N LYS A 321 4.96 11.39 11.20
CA LYS A 321 4.58 10.74 12.46
C LYS A 321 3.09 11.01 12.74
N GLN A 322 2.26 9.98 12.72
CA GLN A 322 0.85 10.08 13.09
C GLN A 322 0.56 9.48 14.47
N VAL A 323 -0.58 9.87 15.03
CA VAL A 323 -1.14 9.31 16.26
C VAL A 323 -1.95 8.08 15.89
N SER A 324 -1.61 6.93 16.48
CA SER A 324 -2.37 5.69 16.29
C SER A 324 -3.83 5.88 16.72
N GLN A 325 -4.77 5.45 15.87
CA GLN A 325 -6.18 5.39 16.25
C GLN A 325 -6.37 4.30 17.32
N SER A 326 -7.07 4.65 18.40
CA SER A 326 -7.46 3.67 19.42
C SER A 326 -8.90 3.24 19.18
N PHE A 327 -9.16 1.96 19.39
CA PHE A 327 -10.46 1.37 19.19
C PHE A 327 -10.87 0.54 20.42
N SER A 328 -12.17 0.48 20.69
CA SER A 328 -12.71 -0.31 21.80
C SER A 328 -12.47 -1.81 21.59
N PRO A 329 -12.18 -2.59 22.65
CA PRO A 329 -12.08 -4.04 22.55
C PRO A 329 -13.39 -4.66 22.03
N MET A 330 -13.27 -5.63 21.12
CA MET A 330 -14.42 -6.43 20.67
C MET A 330 -14.93 -7.32 21.80
N GLN A 331 -16.20 -7.70 21.74
CA GLN A 331 -16.80 -8.67 22.65
C GLN A 331 -17.43 -9.81 21.89
N LEU A 332 -17.20 -11.05 22.33
CA LEU A 332 -17.89 -12.24 21.85
C LEU A 332 -18.74 -12.81 23.00
N ASN A 333 -20.05 -12.88 22.79
CA ASN A 333 -21.02 -13.32 23.80
C ASN A 333 -20.87 -12.60 25.15
N GLY A 334 -20.62 -11.28 25.10
CA GLY A 334 -20.40 -10.44 26.28
C GLY A 334 -19.02 -10.57 26.94
N GLN A 335 -18.12 -11.41 26.42
CA GLN A 335 -16.75 -11.54 26.89
C GLN A 335 -15.80 -10.76 26.01
N LYS A 336 -14.91 -9.95 26.60
CA LYS A 336 -13.91 -9.19 25.84
C LYS A 336 -12.94 -10.15 25.14
N LEU A 337 -12.68 -9.89 23.86
CA LEU A 337 -11.65 -10.61 23.11
C LEU A 337 -10.30 -9.91 23.29
N GLN A 338 -9.27 -10.69 23.63
CA GLN A 338 -7.89 -10.22 23.59
C GLN A 338 -7.36 -10.39 22.17
N SER A 339 -6.90 -9.29 21.58
CA SER A 339 -6.41 -9.24 20.20
C SER A 339 -4.91 -9.03 20.12
N ASP A 340 -4.21 -9.92 19.43
CA ASP A 340 -2.77 -9.85 19.18
C ASP A 340 -2.52 -9.18 17.83
N LEU A 341 -1.47 -8.37 17.74
CA LEU A 341 -1.03 -7.81 16.45
C LEU A 341 -0.69 -8.98 15.51
N LEU A 342 -1.10 -8.85 14.25
CA LEU A 342 -0.79 -9.80 13.18
C LEU A 342 -0.02 -9.14 12.05
N THR A 343 -0.27 -7.86 11.77
CA THR A 343 0.47 -7.07 10.78
C THR A 343 0.34 -5.58 11.09
N ASP A 344 1.44 -4.84 10.97
CA ASP A 344 1.47 -3.37 10.98
C ASP A 344 1.76 -2.89 9.56
N VAL A 345 0.74 -2.34 8.88
CA VAL A 345 0.83 -1.92 7.48
C VAL A 345 1.59 -0.60 7.36
N ASN A 346 1.52 0.27 8.38
CA ASN A 346 2.32 1.49 8.42
C ASN A 346 3.82 1.15 8.42
N LEU A 347 4.21 0.14 9.21
CA LEU A 347 5.58 -0.35 9.22
C LEU A 347 5.99 -0.99 7.89
N MET A 348 5.09 -1.72 7.22
CA MET A 348 5.33 -2.25 5.87
C MET A 348 5.55 -1.12 4.86
N ALA A 349 4.69 -0.11 4.87
CA ALA A 349 4.75 1.05 3.98
C ALA A 349 6.04 1.86 4.19
N GLN A 350 6.43 2.11 5.45
CA GLN A 350 7.70 2.76 5.80
C GLN A 350 8.91 1.94 5.35
N ARG A 351 8.85 0.61 5.48
CA ARG A 351 9.92 -0.29 5.00
C ARG A 351 10.07 -0.24 3.49
N ASP A 352 8.98 -0.33 2.74
CA ASP A 352 8.99 -0.21 1.28
C ASP A 352 9.63 1.11 0.85
N LEU A 353 9.18 2.24 1.43
CA LEU A 353 9.76 3.53 1.14
C LEU A 353 11.27 3.54 1.40
N SER A 354 11.70 3.05 2.57
CA SER A 354 13.13 2.96 2.92
C SER A 354 13.94 2.12 1.92
N GLU A 355 13.37 1.06 1.34
CA GLU A 355 14.03 0.24 0.33
C GLU A 355 14.09 0.93 -1.04
N ARG A 356 13.11 1.77 -1.37
CA ARG A 356 13.06 2.54 -2.63
C ARG A 356 13.85 3.85 -2.58
N MET A 357 14.12 4.41 -1.39
CA MET A 357 14.82 5.69 -1.23
C MET A 357 16.15 5.79 -2.01
N PRO A 358 17.03 4.77 -2.07
CA PRO A 358 18.26 4.85 -2.84
C PRO A 358 18.01 5.16 -4.32
N THR A 359 17.06 4.45 -4.96
CA THR A 359 16.68 4.69 -6.36
C THR A 359 16.06 6.07 -6.55
N ILE A 360 15.16 6.50 -5.65
CA ILE A 360 14.51 7.82 -5.70
C ILE A 360 15.56 8.94 -5.63
N ILE A 361 16.53 8.84 -4.73
CA ILE A 361 17.58 9.86 -4.57
C ILE A 361 18.49 9.92 -5.81
N ILE A 362 18.89 8.77 -6.36
CA ILE A 362 19.71 8.72 -7.57
C ILE A 362 18.97 9.38 -8.75
N ARG A 363 17.68 9.06 -8.94
CA ARG A 363 16.85 9.69 -9.98
C ARG A 363 16.72 11.19 -9.78
N GLN A 364 16.55 11.65 -8.55
CA GLN A 364 16.47 13.08 -8.27
C GLN A 364 17.79 13.81 -8.56
N ALA A 365 18.94 13.17 -8.29
CA ALA A 365 20.24 13.71 -8.67
C ALA A 365 20.40 13.81 -10.20
N LEU A 366 20.01 12.76 -10.94
CA LEU A 366 19.98 12.75 -12.41
C LEU A 366 19.06 13.83 -12.98
N ARG A 367 17.89 14.04 -12.38
CA ARG A 367 16.95 15.11 -12.76
C ARG A 367 17.55 16.49 -12.58
N VAL A 368 18.18 16.75 -11.42
CA VAL A 368 18.85 18.02 -11.16
C VAL A 368 19.98 18.27 -12.17
N TRP A 369 20.79 17.24 -12.47
CA TRP A 369 21.81 17.31 -13.51
C TRP A 369 21.23 17.63 -14.89
N ALA A 370 20.15 16.95 -15.29
CA ALA A 370 19.51 17.16 -16.59
C ALA A 370 18.94 18.58 -16.72
N LYS A 371 18.30 19.10 -15.67
CA LYS A 371 17.80 20.49 -15.64
C LYS A 371 18.94 21.50 -15.73
N ASP A 372 20.08 21.24 -15.11
CA ASP A 372 21.26 22.09 -15.21
C ASP A 372 21.84 22.11 -16.62
N GLU A 373 21.87 20.97 -17.31
CA GLU A 373 22.34 20.87 -18.69
C GLU A 373 21.41 21.59 -19.68
N LEU A 374 20.09 21.46 -19.50
CA LEU A 374 19.10 22.23 -20.27
C LEU A 374 19.25 23.74 -20.03
N ARG A 375 19.52 24.16 -18.79
CA ARG A 375 19.76 25.58 -18.45
C ARG A 375 21.00 26.10 -19.19
N LYS A 376 22.11 25.37 -19.13
CA LYS A 376 23.38 25.74 -19.79
C LYS A 376 23.24 25.85 -21.31
N SER A 377 22.44 24.97 -21.92
CA SER A 377 22.19 25.02 -23.37
C SER A 377 21.24 26.16 -23.78
N ALA A 378 20.27 26.52 -22.94
CA ALA A 378 19.31 27.60 -23.19
C ALA A 378 19.82 29.03 -22.87
N ALA A 379 20.78 29.19 -21.96
CA ALA A 379 21.32 30.49 -21.52
C ALA A 379 22.19 31.24 -22.56
N LYS A 380 21.96 31.01 -23.85
CA LYS A 380 22.66 31.69 -24.95
C LYS A 380 22.02 33.01 -25.38
N ASP A 381 20.80 33.33 -24.94
CA ASP A 381 20.12 34.61 -25.22
C ASP A 381 19.44 35.21 -23.95
N ASP A 382 19.91 36.41 -23.59
CA ASP A 382 19.32 37.47 -22.73
C ASP A 382 18.93 37.19 -21.25
N GLU A 383 19.03 38.24 -20.42
CA GLU A 383 18.74 38.22 -18.96
C GLU A 383 17.31 37.77 -18.61
N LEU A 384 16.35 37.97 -19.52
CA LEU A 384 14.94 37.58 -19.34
C LEU A 384 14.75 36.04 -19.32
N GLY A 385 15.63 35.28 -19.98
CA GLY A 385 15.60 33.81 -19.98
C GLY A 385 15.91 33.20 -18.61
N ASN A 386 16.86 33.79 -17.88
CA ASN A 386 17.28 33.30 -16.56
C ASN A 386 16.19 33.45 -15.49
N ALA A 387 15.36 34.50 -15.55
CA ALA A 387 14.25 34.71 -14.62
C ALA A 387 13.10 33.72 -14.84
N ILE A 388 12.74 33.43 -16.10
CA ILE A 388 11.71 32.44 -16.46
C ILE A 388 12.17 31.01 -16.11
N LEU A 389 13.45 30.69 -16.27
CA LEU A 389 14.02 29.38 -15.94
C LEU A 389 14.08 29.10 -14.42
N ASN A 390 14.33 30.11 -13.59
CA ASN A 390 14.29 29.96 -12.12
C ASN A 390 12.86 29.69 -11.61
N ILE A 391 11.85 30.28 -12.24
CA ILE A 391 10.42 30.02 -11.96
C ILE A 391 10.06 28.58 -12.39
N TRP A 392 10.54 28.13 -13.55
CA TRP A 392 10.34 26.76 -14.04
C TRP A 392 10.93 25.67 -13.12
N ASN A 393 12.14 25.88 -12.60
CA ASN A 393 12.81 24.95 -11.70
C ASN A 393 12.11 24.78 -10.35
N THR A 394 11.37 25.81 -9.89
CA THR A 394 10.70 25.81 -8.59
C THR A 394 9.27 25.26 -8.66
N LEU A 395 8.58 25.43 -9.79
CA LEU A 395 7.17 25.02 -9.95
C LEU A 395 6.98 23.55 -10.36
N THR A 396 7.96 22.91 -10.99
CA THR A 396 7.78 21.60 -11.66
C THR A 396 8.05 20.37 -10.79
N GLU A 397 8.70 20.52 -9.62
CA GLU A 397 9.13 19.38 -8.78
C GLU A 397 8.11 19.00 -7.74
N GLN A 398 7.38 17.89 -7.92
CA GLN A 398 6.53 17.32 -6.87
C GLN A 398 7.01 15.92 -6.51
N PRO A 399 6.92 15.55 -5.23
CA PRO A 399 7.22 14.20 -4.82
C PRO A 399 6.08 13.28 -5.25
N ASP A 400 6.45 12.07 -5.67
CA ASP A 400 5.49 11.00 -5.89
C ASP A 400 4.94 10.52 -4.54
N THR A 401 3.68 10.86 -4.28
CA THR A 401 2.95 10.47 -3.06
C THR A 401 1.92 9.38 -3.34
N ARG A 402 1.94 8.78 -4.53
CA ARG A 402 1.06 7.67 -4.87
C ARG A 402 1.36 6.48 -3.96
N SER A 403 0.32 5.99 -3.31
CA SER A 403 0.29 4.85 -2.40
C SER A 403 -1.17 4.46 -2.21
N TRP A 404 -1.44 3.20 -1.87
CA TRP A 404 -2.79 2.73 -1.60
C TRP A 404 -3.30 3.22 -0.23
N LEU A 405 -4.07 4.30 -0.24
CA LEU A 405 -4.47 5.07 0.96
C LEU A 405 -5.52 4.38 1.81
N THR A 406 -6.32 3.49 1.22
CA THR A 406 -7.43 2.82 1.90
C THR A 406 -7.05 1.46 2.51
N LEU A 407 -5.78 1.07 2.48
CA LEU A 407 -5.27 -0.05 3.26
C LEU A 407 -5.48 0.18 4.77
N PRO A 408 -5.65 -0.89 5.58
CA PRO A 408 -5.80 -0.73 7.02
C PRO A 408 -4.46 -0.35 7.64
N GLY A 409 -4.46 0.28 8.82
CA GLY A 409 -3.22 0.63 9.51
C GLY A 409 -2.60 -0.56 10.24
N GLU A 410 -3.43 -1.32 10.95
CA GLU A 410 -3.03 -2.55 11.65
C GLU A 410 -4.02 -3.68 11.34
N ILE A 411 -3.53 -4.92 11.42
CA ILE A 411 -4.36 -6.11 11.45
C ILE A 411 -4.06 -6.87 12.73
N ARG A 412 -5.11 -7.31 13.41
CA ARG A 412 -5.06 -8.08 14.64
C ARG A 412 -5.83 -9.38 14.49
N SER A 413 -5.45 -10.37 15.28
CA SER A 413 -6.17 -11.63 15.39
C SER A 413 -6.62 -11.88 16.82
N SER A 414 -7.74 -12.58 16.96
CA SER A 414 -8.16 -13.16 18.24
C SER A 414 -8.87 -14.48 18.00
N SER A 415 -9.01 -15.29 19.03
CA SER A 415 -9.81 -16.51 18.96
C SER A 415 -10.44 -16.84 20.30
N ALA A 416 -11.55 -17.57 20.24
CA ALA A 416 -12.24 -18.08 21.42
C ALA A 416 -12.85 -19.45 21.12
N VAL A 417 -12.85 -20.32 22.14
CA VAL A 417 -13.63 -21.55 22.13
C VAL A 417 -15.00 -21.25 22.75
N VAL A 418 -16.07 -21.64 22.08
CA VAL A 418 -17.46 -21.32 22.42
C VAL A 418 -18.35 -22.56 22.38
N GLU A 419 -19.53 -22.48 22.98
CA GLU A 419 -20.58 -23.47 22.75
C GLU A 419 -21.06 -23.40 21.30
N PRO A 420 -21.39 -24.53 20.65
CA PRO A 420 -22.05 -24.53 19.35
C PRO A 420 -23.40 -23.78 19.38
N GLY A 421 -23.80 -23.23 18.23
CA GLY A 421 -25.03 -22.46 18.06
C GLY A 421 -24.77 -20.99 17.77
N THR A 422 -25.73 -20.14 18.10
CA THR A 422 -25.70 -18.71 17.79
C THR A 422 -24.71 -17.95 18.66
N GLN A 423 -23.79 -17.27 18.02
CA GLN A 423 -22.79 -16.39 18.60
C GLN A 423 -23.12 -14.94 18.28
N THR A 424 -22.73 -14.03 19.18
CA THR A 424 -22.88 -12.59 18.99
C THR A 424 -21.53 -11.91 19.16
N ILE A 425 -21.04 -11.25 18.12
CA ILE A 425 -19.87 -10.37 18.20
C ILE A 425 -20.30 -8.90 18.21
N VAL A 426 -19.70 -8.12 19.09
CA VAL A 426 -19.94 -6.67 19.24
C VAL A 426 -18.65 -5.93 18.92
N VAL A 427 -18.75 -4.96 17.99
CA VAL A 427 -17.65 -4.13 17.50
C VAL A 427 -18.12 -2.67 17.56
N GLY A 428 -17.62 -1.92 18.55
CA GLY A 428 -18.15 -0.57 18.81
C GLY A 428 -19.64 -0.63 19.14
N GLU A 429 -20.46 0.05 18.36
CA GLU A 429 -21.92 0.06 18.48
C GLU A 429 -22.62 -1.01 17.62
N GLN A 430 -21.88 -1.70 16.75
CA GLN A 430 -22.43 -2.72 15.86
C GLN A 430 -22.44 -4.10 16.50
N GLN A 431 -23.49 -4.85 16.22
CA GLN A 431 -23.66 -6.23 16.62
C GLN A 431 -23.83 -7.11 15.38
N HIS A 432 -23.11 -8.23 15.33
CA HIS A 432 -23.22 -9.22 14.26
C HIS A 432 -23.48 -10.61 14.86
N GLN A 433 -24.52 -11.28 14.38
CA GLN A 433 -24.90 -12.63 14.82
C GLN A 433 -24.59 -13.67 13.76
N PHE A 434 -24.17 -14.86 14.19
CA PHE A 434 -23.83 -15.97 13.31
C PHE A 434 -23.84 -17.30 14.06
N ASP A 435 -24.03 -18.40 13.33
CA ASP A 435 -24.01 -19.74 13.90
C ASP A 435 -22.66 -20.44 13.68
N VAL A 436 -22.24 -21.24 14.66
CA VAL A 436 -21.07 -22.12 14.54
C VAL A 436 -21.41 -23.52 15.02
N GLU A 437 -21.00 -24.54 14.26
CA GLU A 437 -21.28 -25.94 14.57
C GLU A 437 -20.23 -26.57 15.49
N ALA A 438 -20.64 -27.64 16.19
CA ALA A 438 -19.76 -28.45 17.02
C ALA A 438 -18.59 -29.05 16.22
N GLY A 439 -17.40 -29.03 16.81
CA GLY A 439 -16.16 -29.50 16.20
C GLY A 439 -15.67 -28.64 15.02
N ARG A 440 -16.28 -27.49 14.77
CA ARG A 440 -15.94 -26.61 13.64
C ARG A 440 -15.39 -25.26 14.10
N SER A 441 -14.73 -24.60 13.16
CA SER A 441 -14.24 -23.23 13.33
C SER A 441 -15.00 -22.29 12.40
N ALA A 442 -15.32 -21.10 12.87
CA ALA A 442 -15.76 -19.99 12.04
C ALA A 442 -14.68 -18.91 12.00
N ILE A 443 -14.47 -18.34 10.82
CA ILE A 443 -13.71 -17.10 10.63
C ILE A 443 -14.69 -15.93 10.60
N VAL A 444 -14.41 -14.90 11.37
CA VAL A 444 -15.11 -13.61 11.34
C VAL A 444 -14.10 -12.58 10.86
N TRP A 445 -14.38 -11.97 9.71
CA TRP A 445 -13.58 -10.87 9.19
C TRP A 445 -14.28 -9.55 9.53
N ILE A 446 -13.50 -8.62 10.06
CA ILE A 446 -13.95 -7.31 10.51
C ILE A 446 -12.97 -6.28 9.96
N SER A 447 -13.49 -5.27 9.25
CA SER A 447 -12.71 -4.09 8.90
C SER A 447 -13.34 -2.86 9.53
N ARG A 448 -12.61 -2.21 10.44
CA ARG A 448 -13.12 -1.09 11.23
C ARG A 448 -12.32 0.18 11.02
N GLN A 449 -13.03 1.27 10.73
CA GLN A 449 -12.47 2.61 10.61
C GLN A 449 -13.41 3.61 11.29
N GLY A 450 -12.84 4.54 12.05
CA GLY A 450 -13.63 5.49 12.85
C GLY A 450 -14.63 4.76 13.74
N GLY A 451 -15.91 5.15 13.65
CA GLY A 451 -17.01 4.55 14.41
C GLY A 451 -17.75 3.41 13.70
N ASN A 452 -17.29 2.97 12.53
CA ASN A 452 -18.00 2.00 11.69
C ASN A 452 -17.15 0.76 11.43
N ALA A 453 -17.80 -0.35 11.10
CA ALA A 453 -17.15 -1.58 10.70
C ALA A 453 -17.97 -2.35 9.67
N THR A 454 -17.25 -3.08 8.82
CA THR A 454 -17.81 -4.05 7.88
C THR A 454 -17.48 -5.44 8.40
N ILE A 455 -18.52 -6.26 8.57
CA ILE A 455 -18.42 -7.54 9.28
C ILE A 455 -19.06 -8.65 8.44
N TRP A 456 -18.35 -9.76 8.28
CA TRP A 456 -18.95 -11.00 7.81
C TRP A 456 -18.23 -12.22 8.40
N HIS A 457 -18.86 -13.39 8.26
CA HIS A 457 -18.30 -14.64 8.76
C HIS A 457 -18.39 -15.75 7.71
N LYS A 458 -17.55 -16.78 7.88
CA LYS A 458 -17.62 -18.05 7.15
C LYS A 458 -17.29 -19.21 8.06
N GLN A 459 -17.97 -20.33 7.86
CA GLN A 459 -17.66 -21.57 8.58
C GLN A 459 -16.57 -22.33 7.82
N LEU A 460 -15.40 -22.49 8.45
CA LEU A 460 -14.28 -23.23 7.88
C LEU A 460 -14.67 -24.71 7.68
N GLY A 461 -14.34 -25.27 6.52
CA GLY A 461 -14.72 -26.62 6.11
C GLY A 461 -16.13 -26.77 5.51
N LYS A 462 -16.87 -25.66 5.33
CA LYS A 462 -18.10 -25.59 4.51
C LYS A 462 -18.00 -24.63 3.32
N ILE A 463 -16.85 -24.00 3.15
CA ILE A 463 -16.53 -23.16 2.00
C ILE A 463 -16.35 -24.13 0.83
N ARG A 464 -17.22 -24.08 -0.19
CA ARG A 464 -17.26 -24.99 -1.34
C ARG A 464 -17.26 -24.20 -2.62
#